data_AF-A0A5C6FEL7-F1
#
_entry.id   AF-A0A5C6FEL7-F1
#
_cell.length_a   1.000
_cell.length_b   1.000
_cell.length_c   1.000
_cell.angle_alpha   90.00
_cell.angle_beta   90.00
_cell.angle_gamma   90.00
#
_symmetry.space_group_name_H-M   'P 1'
#
loop_
_entity.id
_entity.type
_entity.pdbx_description
1 polymer ?
#
loop_
_entity_poly.entity_id
_entity_poly.type
_entity_poly.pdbx_seq_one_letter_code
_entity_poly.pdbx_strand_id
1 'polypeptide(L)'
;MDTEPRSRVFSKWMIVRRGPVIAIVLPKGNPTNMDDPDLTSSSGTFRFSYKTYWDHIQGVFSEPNGIVGFAFATFGSLWTVFEGYASTLSPSPNRLIPYVAFLFVSVMAAVGWRVYHYLRECPEGLESLPANSYRIAHLQRSMWEFHFAKSLLAVLLGPIDREARDLADGKVFVPAESPQNFRAYHAWLSSRPTNLIEMVEVAKRLLVQDFPRAIQSTEEKAADPKLILDVCVAIQRVYAEAVAFERASRSLLPPERCERLHELQQGWSEPVRDATHQLFEILQSICDVDPNADSQLSFTIEFGELPQVDDFCDELSRLESQLPAILSEEW
;
A
#
# COMPACT_ATOMS: atom_id res chain seq x y z
N MET A 1 -33.35 9.62 20.06
CA MET A 1 -32.40 9.21 21.10
C MET A 1 -31.26 8.53 20.36
N ASP A 2 -30.36 9.35 19.82
CA ASP A 2 -29.15 8.87 19.15
C ASP A 2 -28.20 8.35 20.22
N THR A 3 -27.95 7.06 20.18
CA THR A 3 -26.93 6.43 21.01
C THR A 3 -25.61 6.58 20.26
N GLU A 4 -24.84 7.61 20.59
CA GLU A 4 -23.44 7.68 20.19
C GLU A 4 -22.75 6.35 20.55
N PRO A 5 -22.10 5.68 19.59
CA PRO A 5 -21.30 4.52 19.92
C PRO A 5 -20.14 5.01 20.78
N ARG A 6 -20.12 4.55 22.04
CA ARG A 6 -18.97 4.69 22.93
C ARG A 6 -17.75 4.07 22.26
N SER A 7 -17.00 4.85 21.49
CA SER A 7 -15.64 4.54 21.11
C SER A 7 -14.84 4.49 22.42
N ARG A 8 -14.71 3.27 22.97
CA ARG A 8 -13.87 3.02 24.14
C ARG A 8 -12.48 3.50 23.79
N VAL A 9 -11.97 4.44 24.57
CA VAL A 9 -10.57 4.88 24.60
C VAL A 9 -9.70 3.65 24.85
N PHE A 10 -9.24 3.01 23.77
CA PHE A 10 -8.33 1.85 23.75
C PHE A 10 -6.85 2.30 23.74
N SER A 11 -6.52 3.39 24.41
CA SER A 11 -5.15 3.91 24.48
C SER A 11 -4.63 3.86 25.91
N LYS A 12 -3.99 2.74 26.32
CA LYS A 12 -3.08 2.84 27.48
C LYS A 12 -1.94 1.82 27.62
N TRP A 13 -1.73 0.87 26.70
CA TRP A 13 -0.66 -0.13 26.90
C TRP A 13 0.19 -0.42 25.67
N MET A 14 0.23 0.48 24.69
CA MET A 14 1.19 0.34 23.60
C MET A 14 2.58 0.76 24.09
N ILE A 15 3.54 -0.18 24.11
CA ILE A 15 4.91 0.12 24.48
C ILE A 15 5.61 0.71 23.26
N VAL A 16 5.93 2.00 23.32
CA VAL A 16 6.83 2.63 22.35
C VAL A 16 8.26 2.33 22.80
N ARG A 17 8.91 1.33 22.18
CA ARG A 17 10.36 1.12 22.36
C ARG A 17 11.12 2.00 21.38
N ARG A 18 12.28 2.51 21.81
CA ARG A 18 13.28 3.08 20.88
C ARG A 18 13.82 1.93 20.04
N GLY A 19 13.38 1.83 18.79
CA GLY A 19 13.98 0.95 17.79
C GLY A 19 15.09 1.66 17.02
N PRO A 20 15.69 1.00 16.02
CA PRO A 20 16.74 1.57 15.18
C PRO A 20 16.31 2.93 14.61
N VAL A 21 17.24 3.89 14.63
CA VAL A 21 17.03 5.20 14.02
C VAL A 21 17.20 5.04 12.51
N ILE A 22 16.08 4.88 11.80
CA ILE A 22 16.07 4.99 10.34
C ILE A 22 16.05 6.48 10.02
N ALA A 23 17.06 6.97 9.32
CA ALA A 23 17.14 8.33 8.83
C ALA A 23 16.99 8.28 7.32
N ILE A 24 15.78 8.48 6.80
CA ILE A 24 15.62 8.66 5.35
C ILE A 24 16.29 9.99 5.00
N VAL A 25 17.23 10.01 4.06
CA VAL A 25 17.92 11.24 3.63
C VAL A 25 17.69 11.37 2.14
N LEU A 26 16.80 12.28 1.77
CA LEU A 26 16.51 12.53 0.37
C LEU A 26 17.51 13.53 -0.21
N PRO A 27 17.94 13.34 -1.47
CA PRO A 27 19.02 14.12 -2.05
C PRO A 27 18.50 15.50 -2.44
N LYS A 28 19.41 16.48 -2.49
CA LYS A 28 19.18 17.76 -3.17
C LYS A 28 19.48 17.56 -4.66
N GLY A 29 18.46 17.54 -5.51
CA GLY A 29 18.59 17.46 -6.97
C GLY A 29 17.78 18.54 -7.67
N ASN A 30 18.42 19.28 -8.58
CA ASN A 30 17.92 20.45 -9.33
C ASN A 30 17.21 20.01 -10.63
N PRO A 31 15.91 20.26 -10.82
CA PRO A 31 15.23 19.97 -12.08
C PRO A 31 15.12 21.25 -12.92
N THR A 32 16.17 21.52 -13.70
CA THR A 32 16.23 22.41 -14.88
C THR A 32 15.81 23.92 -14.83
N ASN A 33 15.28 24.53 -13.75
CA ASN A 33 15.53 25.93 -13.28
C ASN A 33 14.59 26.31 -12.10
N MET A 34 15.03 26.32 -10.83
CA MET A 34 15.88 27.25 -10.06
C MET A 34 15.18 28.28 -9.15
N ASP A 35 13.87 28.51 -9.25
CA ASP A 35 13.21 29.54 -8.43
C ASP A 35 12.14 29.05 -7.43
N ASP A 36 11.99 27.75 -7.23
CA ASP A 36 11.32 27.23 -6.02
C ASP A 36 12.23 26.26 -5.25
N PRO A 37 13.08 26.79 -4.34
CA PRO A 37 13.86 25.99 -3.44
C PRO A 37 12.98 25.65 -2.24
N ASP A 38 12.52 24.40 -2.10
CA ASP A 38 12.33 23.71 -0.79
C ASP A 38 11.38 22.50 -0.85
N LEU A 39 11.56 21.60 -1.82
CA LEU A 39 11.41 20.17 -1.51
C LEU A 39 12.74 19.66 -0.94
N THR A 40 13.17 20.33 0.14
CA THR A 40 14.40 20.06 0.88
C THR A 40 14.26 18.75 1.63
N SER A 41 15.13 17.80 1.30
CA SER A 41 15.55 16.65 2.11
C SER A 41 14.70 16.42 3.38
N SER A 42 13.73 15.52 3.34
CA SER A 42 13.03 15.11 4.57
C SER A 42 13.92 14.09 5.30
N SER A 43 14.49 14.51 6.43
CA SER A 43 15.16 13.59 7.36
C SER A 43 14.25 13.34 8.56
N GLY A 44 13.74 12.11 8.66
CA GLY A 44 12.88 11.69 9.76
C GLY A 44 13.50 10.54 10.51
N THR A 45 13.45 10.58 11.85
CA THR A 45 13.70 9.41 12.68
C THR A 45 12.39 8.65 12.87
N PHE A 46 12.34 7.40 12.43
CA PHE A 46 11.16 6.56 12.65
C PHE A 46 11.19 5.92 14.03
N ARG A 47 10.01 5.85 14.65
CA ARG A 47 9.77 5.03 15.83
C ARG A 47 8.76 3.97 15.46
N PHE A 48 8.87 2.81 16.10
CA PHE A 48 8.01 1.67 15.82
C PHE A 48 7.00 1.52 16.95
N SER A 49 5.75 1.27 16.57
CA SER A 49 4.70 0.87 17.48
C SER A 49 4.42 -0.61 17.28
N TYR A 50 4.18 -1.36 18.35
CA TYR A 50 3.74 -2.74 18.22
C TYR A 50 2.88 -3.16 19.41
N LYS A 51 1.97 -4.10 19.18
CA LYS A 51 1.16 -4.69 20.24
C LYS A 51 1.99 -5.65 21.07
N THR A 52 1.84 -5.57 22.38
CA THR A 52 2.45 -6.52 23.31
C THR A 52 1.65 -7.81 23.36
N TYR A 53 2.26 -8.88 23.89
CA TYR A 53 1.54 -10.11 24.19
C TYR A 53 0.31 -9.87 25.08
N TRP A 54 0.39 -8.90 25.99
CA TRP A 54 -0.73 -8.53 26.86
C TRP A 54 -1.88 -7.88 26.10
N ASP A 55 -1.59 -7.01 25.12
CA ASP A 55 -2.62 -6.40 24.28
C ASP A 55 -3.39 -7.47 23.49
N HIS A 56 -2.68 -8.50 23.00
CA HIS A 56 -3.31 -9.64 22.32
C HIS A 56 -4.17 -10.48 23.25
N ILE A 57 -3.67 -10.82 24.45
CA ILE A 57 -4.44 -11.55 25.46
C ILE A 57 -5.70 -10.75 25.80
N GLN A 58 -5.57 -9.45 26.09
CA GLN A 58 -6.70 -8.59 26.39
C GLN A 58 -7.70 -8.55 25.22
N GLY A 59 -7.22 -8.47 23.98
CA GLY A 59 -8.05 -8.55 22.78
C GLY A 59 -8.89 -9.84 22.73
N VAL A 60 -8.23 -11.00 22.89
CA VAL A 60 -8.89 -12.31 22.88
C VAL A 60 -9.96 -12.43 23.97
N PHE A 61 -9.72 -11.88 25.16
CA PHE A 61 -10.63 -11.96 26.30
C PHE A 61 -11.59 -10.76 26.46
N SER A 62 -11.58 -9.80 25.53
CA SER A 62 -12.42 -8.60 25.59
C SER A 62 -13.92 -8.88 25.42
N GLU A 63 -14.26 -10.01 24.80
CA GLU A 63 -15.63 -10.50 24.58
C GLU A 63 -15.92 -11.80 25.34
N PRO A 64 -16.04 -11.76 26.69
CA PRO A 64 -16.16 -12.97 27.50
C PRO A 64 -17.43 -13.78 27.17
N ASN A 65 -18.51 -13.12 26.75
CA ASN A 65 -19.80 -13.76 26.49
C ASN A 65 -19.72 -14.87 25.45
N GLY A 66 -18.91 -14.69 24.39
CA GLY A 66 -18.81 -15.73 23.39
C GLY A 66 -17.78 -16.81 23.71
N ILE A 67 -16.84 -16.59 24.63
CA ILE A 67 -16.05 -17.67 25.23
C ILE A 67 -17.00 -18.55 26.05
N VAL A 68 -17.78 -17.94 26.93
CA VAL A 68 -18.72 -18.62 27.82
C VAL A 68 -19.77 -19.38 27.02
N GLY A 69 -20.37 -18.75 26.00
CA GLY A 69 -21.35 -19.38 25.12
C GLY A 69 -20.80 -20.60 24.38
N PHE A 70 -19.59 -20.50 23.79
CA PHE A 70 -18.96 -21.63 23.11
C PHE A 70 -18.58 -22.76 24.08
N ALA A 71 -18.10 -22.42 25.29
CA ALA A 71 -17.79 -23.39 26.33
C ALA A 71 -19.04 -24.15 26.78
N PHE A 72 -20.18 -23.47 26.99
CA PHE A 72 -21.45 -24.13 27.32
C PHE A 72 -21.95 -25.03 26.19
N ALA A 73 -21.85 -24.57 24.93
CA ALA A 73 -22.27 -25.37 23.78
C ALA A 73 -21.44 -26.66 23.66
N THR A 74 -20.11 -26.54 23.70
CA THR A 74 -19.20 -27.69 23.63
C THR A 74 -19.36 -28.63 24.82
N PHE A 75 -19.49 -28.10 26.03
CA PHE A 75 -19.75 -28.91 27.23
C PHE A 75 -21.07 -29.66 27.12
N GLY A 76 -22.15 -28.97 26.74
CA GLY A 76 -23.46 -29.58 26.56
C GLY A 76 -23.44 -30.70 25.54
N SER A 77 -22.73 -30.52 24.41
CA SER A 77 -22.56 -31.57 23.39
C SER A 77 -21.82 -32.79 23.92
N LEU A 78 -20.64 -32.58 24.55
CA LEU A 78 -19.84 -33.67 25.11
C LEU A 78 -20.59 -34.42 26.22
N TRP A 79 -21.27 -33.69 27.10
CA TRP A 79 -22.07 -34.26 28.19
C TRP A 79 -23.24 -35.08 27.68
N THR A 80 -23.95 -34.59 26.65
CA THR A 80 -25.07 -35.32 26.03
C THR A 80 -24.62 -36.64 25.42
N VAL A 81 -23.49 -36.64 24.70
CA VAL A 81 -22.92 -37.87 24.13
C VAL A 81 -22.50 -38.84 25.23
N PHE A 82 -21.89 -38.35 26.30
CA PHE A 82 -21.49 -39.18 27.43
C PHE A 82 -22.68 -39.81 28.16
N GLU A 83 -23.73 -39.05 28.46
CA GLU A 83 -24.94 -39.59 29.10
C GLU A 83 -25.63 -40.62 28.20
N GLY A 84 -25.67 -40.38 26.88
CA GLY A 84 -26.12 -41.36 25.90
C GLY A 84 -25.34 -42.67 26.01
N TYR A 85 -24.01 -42.61 26.03
CA TYR A 85 -23.15 -43.78 26.16
C TYR A 85 -23.30 -44.48 27.53
N ALA A 86 -23.28 -43.73 28.63
CA ALA A 86 -23.38 -44.25 29.99
C ALA A 86 -24.71 -44.97 30.24
N SER A 87 -25.81 -44.46 29.66
CA SER A 87 -27.13 -45.10 29.76
C SER A 87 -27.18 -46.49 29.12
N THR A 88 -26.34 -46.77 28.12
CA THR A 88 -26.32 -48.06 27.42
C THR A 88 -25.48 -49.14 28.11
N LEU A 89 -24.44 -48.76 28.87
CA LEU A 89 -23.43 -49.73 29.32
C LEU A 89 -23.60 -50.26 30.74
N SER A 90 -24.45 -49.63 31.56
CA SER A 90 -24.85 -50.12 32.89
C SER A 90 -23.82 -50.18 34.06
N PRO A 91 -22.52 -49.76 34.03
CA PRO A 91 -21.84 -49.50 35.29
C PRO A 91 -22.25 -48.12 35.81
N SER A 92 -22.23 -47.90 37.12
CA SER A 92 -22.29 -46.58 37.74
C SER A 92 -20.90 -45.92 37.67
N PRO A 93 -20.57 -45.13 36.63
CA PRO A 93 -19.23 -44.58 36.49
C PRO A 93 -19.10 -43.43 37.49
N ASN A 94 -17.90 -43.18 38.01
CA ASN A 94 -17.62 -41.95 38.74
C ASN A 94 -17.84 -40.75 37.81
N ARG A 95 -18.97 -40.05 37.97
CA ARG A 95 -19.39 -38.94 37.09
C ARG A 95 -18.54 -37.68 37.25
N LEU A 96 -17.78 -37.55 38.35
CA LEU A 96 -16.97 -36.37 38.63
C LEU A 96 -15.81 -36.21 37.63
N ILE A 97 -15.11 -37.32 37.35
CA ILE A 97 -13.94 -37.33 36.46
C ILE A 97 -14.31 -36.86 35.02
N PRO A 98 -15.31 -37.47 34.33
CA PRO A 98 -15.70 -37.02 33.00
C PRO A 98 -16.28 -35.61 33.01
N TYR A 99 -17.01 -35.21 34.06
CA TYR A 99 -17.51 -33.84 34.20
C TYR A 99 -16.37 -32.81 34.18
N VAL A 100 -15.36 -32.98 35.06
CA VAL A 100 -14.20 -32.09 35.13
C VAL A 100 -13.40 -32.13 33.83
N ALA A 101 -13.22 -33.30 33.23
CA ALA A 101 -12.53 -33.44 31.95
C ALA A 101 -13.26 -32.70 30.81
N PHE A 102 -14.58 -32.87 30.67
CA PHE A 102 -15.34 -32.17 29.64
C PHE A 102 -15.39 -30.67 29.88
N LEU A 103 -15.50 -30.23 31.13
CA LEU A 103 -15.42 -28.81 31.45
C LEU A 103 -14.08 -28.22 31.00
N PHE A 104 -12.97 -28.88 31.34
CA PHE A 104 -11.64 -28.44 30.93
C PHE A 104 -11.49 -28.41 29.39
N VAL A 105 -11.89 -29.47 28.70
CA VAL A 105 -11.85 -29.55 27.23
C VAL A 105 -12.68 -28.44 26.59
N SER A 106 -13.87 -28.16 27.13
CA SER A 106 -14.78 -27.13 26.61
C SER A 106 -14.21 -25.73 26.77
N VAL A 107 -13.58 -25.44 27.91
CA VAL A 107 -12.87 -24.17 28.14
C VAL A 107 -11.69 -24.02 27.18
N MET A 108 -10.88 -25.07 27.01
CA MET A 108 -9.74 -25.05 26.08
C MET A 108 -10.20 -24.87 24.63
N ALA A 109 -11.29 -25.54 24.22
CA ALA A 109 -11.88 -25.38 22.90
C ALA A 109 -12.42 -23.96 22.69
N ALA A 110 -13.06 -23.37 23.70
CA ALA A 110 -13.56 -21.99 23.62
C ALA A 110 -12.44 -20.96 23.51
N VAL A 111 -11.36 -21.11 24.28
CA VAL A 111 -10.16 -20.26 24.16
C VAL A 111 -9.52 -20.44 22.78
N GLY A 112 -9.35 -21.68 22.31
CA GLY A 112 -8.82 -21.98 20.99
C GLY A 112 -9.66 -21.37 19.86
N TRP A 113 -10.99 -21.48 19.95
CA TRP A 113 -11.93 -20.86 19.02
C TRP A 113 -11.82 -19.34 19.02
N ARG A 114 -11.69 -18.71 20.19
CA ARG A 114 -11.52 -17.26 20.26
C ARG A 114 -10.18 -16.77 19.76
N VAL A 115 -9.09 -17.47 20.04
CA VAL A 115 -7.79 -17.18 19.43
C VAL A 115 -7.89 -17.28 17.91
N TYR A 116 -8.54 -18.34 17.40
CA TYR A 116 -8.77 -18.51 15.96
C TYR A 116 -9.58 -17.35 15.35
N HIS A 117 -10.68 -16.95 15.99
CA HIS A 117 -11.51 -15.84 15.53
C HIS A 117 -10.75 -14.51 15.56
N TYR A 118 -10.07 -14.21 16.66
CA TYR A 118 -9.24 -13.02 16.83
C TYR A 118 -8.18 -12.92 15.72
N LEU A 119 -7.47 -14.01 15.43
CA LEU A 119 -6.46 -14.04 14.37
C LEU A 119 -7.04 -13.86 12.94
N ARG A 120 -8.34 -14.06 12.75
CA ARG A 120 -9.05 -13.91 11.48
C ARG A 120 -9.94 -12.68 11.42
N GLU A 121 -10.00 -11.91 12.49
CA GLU A 121 -10.82 -10.71 12.56
C GLU A 121 -10.21 -9.64 11.65
N CYS A 122 -10.99 -9.19 10.67
CA CYS A 122 -10.58 -8.10 9.80
C CYS A 122 -10.81 -6.78 10.54
N PRO A 123 -9.78 -5.94 10.71
CA PRO A 123 -9.99 -4.58 11.17
C PRO A 123 -10.93 -3.83 10.22
N GLU A 124 -11.78 -2.98 10.78
CA GLU A 124 -12.72 -2.16 10.03
C GLU A 124 -11.99 -1.29 8.99
N GLY A 125 -12.49 -1.24 7.76
CA GLY A 125 -11.92 -0.49 6.64
C GLY A 125 -10.83 -1.23 5.86
N LEU A 126 -10.48 -2.47 6.23
CA LEU A 126 -9.50 -3.31 5.55
C LEU A 126 -10.13 -4.52 4.85
N GLU A 127 -11.46 -4.54 4.67
CA GLU A 127 -12.23 -5.71 4.22
C GLU A 127 -11.95 -6.09 2.76
N SER A 128 -11.50 -5.14 1.95
CA SER A 128 -11.15 -5.36 0.54
C SER A 128 -9.77 -6.00 0.34
N LEU A 129 -8.98 -6.12 1.41
CA LEU A 129 -7.59 -6.55 1.34
C LEU A 129 -7.44 -8.07 1.44
N PRO A 130 -6.37 -8.65 0.87
CA PRO A 130 -6.07 -10.06 1.06
C PRO A 130 -5.77 -10.38 2.52
N ALA A 131 -6.06 -11.63 2.92
CA ALA A 131 -6.00 -12.05 4.32
C ALA A 131 -4.66 -11.83 5.02
N ASN A 132 -3.56 -11.93 4.28
CA ASN A 132 -2.23 -11.68 4.83
C ASN A 132 -2.04 -10.21 5.21
N SER A 133 -2.56 -9.25 4.43
CA SER A 133 -2.38 -7.82 4.67
C SER A 133 -3.11 -7.37 5.94
N TYR A 134 -4.40 -7.71 6.08
CA TYR A 134 -5.13 -7.32 7.30
C TYR A 134 -4.59 -8.04 8.54
N ARG A 135 -4.03 -9.25 8.41
CA ARG A 135 -3.40 -9.95 9.53
C ARG A 135 -2.16 -9.22 10.05
N ILE A 136 -1.36 -8.62 9.17
CA ILE A 136 -0.22 -7.78 9.57
C ILE A 136 -0.71 -6.55 10.35
N ALA A 137 -1.71 -5.85 9.81
CA ALA A 137 -2.31 -4.68 10.45
C ALA A 137 -3.04 -5.00 11.78
N HIS A 138 -3.63 -6.19 11.90
CA HIS A 138 -4.29 -6.62 13.13
C HIS A 138 -3.28 -6.98 14.23
N LEU A 139 -2.28 -7.80 13.87
CA LEU A 139 -1.28 -8.29 14.82
C LEU A 139 -0.26 -7.22 15.24
N GLN A 140 0.03 -6.25 14.38
CA GLN A 140 0.95 -5.15 14.68
C GLN A 140 2.25 -5.61 15.38
N ARG A 141 2.94 -6.58 14.78
CA ARG A 141 4.26 -7.05 15.25
C ARG A 141 5.31 -5.94 15.06
N SER A 142 6.56 -6.19 15.48
CA SER A 142 7.65 -5.23 15.21
C SER A 142 7.72 -4.89 13.72
N MET A 143 7.88 -3.59 13.41
CA MET A 143 7.94 -3.04 12.04
C MET A 143 6.72 -3.37 11.17
N TRP A 144 5.55 -3.62 11.78
CA TRP A 144 4.35 -3.99 11.03
C TRP A 144 3.93 -2.92 10.03
N GLU A 145 4.21 -1.64 10.28
CA GLU A 145 3.87 -0.53 9.39
C GLU A 145 4.51 -0.74 8.01
N PHE A 146 5.79 -1.13 8.00
CA PHE A 146 6.59 -1.38 6.81
C PHE A 146 6.19 -2.68 6.11
N HIS A 147 6.01 -3.76 6.88
CA HIS A 147 5.51 -5.02 6.34
C HIS A 147 4.12 -4.87 5.71
N PHE A 148 3.26 -4.07 6.34
CA PHE A 148 1.91 -3.80 5.86
C PHE A 148 1.95 -2.99 4.57
N ALA A 149 2.66 -1.85 4.56
CA ALA A 149 2.82 -1.01 3.37
C ALA A 149 3.41 -1.80 2.18
N LYS A 150 4.46 -2.59 2.43
CA LYS A 150 5.07 -3.45 1.40
C LYS A 150 4.09 -4.48 0.84
N SER A 151 3.35 -5.17 1.71
CA SER A 151 2.33 -6.15 1.30
C SER A 151 1.22 -5.49 0.49
N LEU A 152 0.77 -4.29 0.89
CA LEU A 152 -0.24 -3.52 0.16
C LEU A 152 0.25 -3.13 -1.22
N LEU A 153 1.40 -2.46 -1.30
CA LEU A 153 1.96 -1.99 -2.57
C LEU A 153 2.20 -3.18 -3.52
N ALA A 154 2.70 -4.32 -3.03
CA ALA A 154 2.95 -5.49 -3.89
C ALA A 154 1.67 -6.00 -4.55
N VAL A 155 0.57 -6.02 -3.81
CA VAL A 155 -0.74 -6.42 -4.31
C VAL A 155 -1.32 -5.37 -5.27
N LEU A 156 -1.20 -4.09 -4.92
CA LEU A 156 -1.78 -2.97 -5.67
C LEU A 156 -1.04 -2.69 -6.98
N LEU A 157 0.29 -2.74 -6.97
CA LEU A 157 1.14 -2.36 -8.10
C LEU A 157 1.46 -3.55 -9.01
N GLY A 158 1.43 -4.79 -8.52
CA GLY A 158 1.77 -5.98 -9.30
C GLY A 158 1.03 -6.15 -10.64
N PRO A 159 -0.29 -5.87 -10.74
CA PRO A 159 -0.99 -5.87 -12.02
C PRO A 159 -0.52 -4.76 -12.97
N ILE A 160 -0.27 -3.56 -12.47
CA ILE A 160 0.08 -2.38 -13.26
C ILE A 160 1.53 -2.48 -13.75
N ASP A 161 2.42 -2.99 -12.92
CA ASP A 161 3.82 -3.26 -13.29
C ASP A 161 3.92 -4.29 -14.42
N ARG A 162 3.07 -5.32 -14.39
CA ARG A 162 2.98 -6.28 -15.51
C ARG A 162 2.48 -5.61 -16.78
N GLU A 163 1.44 -4.78 -16.70
CA GLU A 163 0.95 -4.02 -17.85
C GLU A 163 2.03 -3.10 -18.42
N ALA A 164 2.77 -2.38 -17.57
CA ALA A 164 3.84 -1.49 -18.00
C ALA A 164 4.96 -2.27 -18.73
N ARG A 165 5.35 -3.44 -18.21
CA ARG A 165 6.32 -4.33 -18.87
C ARG A 165 5.79 -4.90 -20.18
N ASP A 166 4.53 -5.34 -20.21
CA ASP A 166 3.93 -5.88 -21.43
C ASP A 166 3.74 -4.79 -22.50
N LEU A 167 3.48 -3.53 -22.10
CA LEU A 167 3.53 -2.37 -23.00
C LEU A 167 4.95 -2.17 -23.53
N ALA A 168 5.95 -2.07 -22.65
CA ALA A 168 7.36 -1.89 -23.04
C ALA A 168 7.83 -2.97 -24.03
N ASP A 169 7.49 -4.24 -23.79
CA ASP A 169 7.84 -5.38 -24.62
C ASP A 169 6.99 -5.53 -25.90
N GLY A 170 5.98 -4.67 -26.11
CA GLY A 170 5.07 -4.76 -27.26
C GLY A 170 4.14 -5.99 -27.23
N LYS A 171 3.90 -6.57 -26.06
CA LYS A 171 3.03 -7.74 -25.85
C LYS A 171 1.54 -7.37 -25.73
N VAL A 172 1.23 -6.09 -25.49
CA VAL A 172 -0.13 -5.56 -25.40
C VAL A 172 -0.51 -4.89 -26.71
N PHE A 173 -1.63 -5.34 -27.30
CA PHE A 173 -2.26 -4.61 -28.39
C PHE A 173 -2.94 -3.35 -27.85
N VAL A 174 -2.47 -2.18 -28.30
CA VAL A 174 -3.10 -0.89 -28.03
C VAL A 174 -3.82 -0.47 -29.31
N PRO A 175 -5.17 -0.37 -29.31
CA PRO A 175 -5.91 0.12 -30.46
C PRO A 175 -5.40 1.51 -30.84
N ALA A 176 -5.05 1.67 -32.11
CA ALA A 176 -4.51 2.90 -32.63
C ALA A 176 -5.66 3.78 -33.16
N GLU A 177 -5.73 5.01 -32.69
CA GLU A 177 -6.71 6.02 -33.05
C GLU A 177 -6.03 7.12 -33.86
N SER A 178 -6.67 7.54 -34.95
CA SER A 178 -6.23 8.72 -35.69
C SER A 178 -6.74 9.99 -34.98
N PRO A 179 -5.92 11.04 -34.87
CA PRO A 179 -6.39 12.32 -34.34
C PRO A 179 -7.52 12.89 -35.21
N GLN A 180 -8.50 13.55 -34.60
CA GLN A 180 -9.65 14.14 -35.30
C GLN A 180 -9.23 15.21 -36.31
N ASN A 181 -8.21 16.00 -35.95
CA ASN A 181 -7.59 17.01 -36.78
C ASN A 181 -6.24 17.40 -36.17
N PHE A 182 -5.39 18.03 -36.99
CA PHE A 182 -4.05 18.45 -36.57
C PHE A 182 -4.05 19.43 -35.39
N ARG A 183 -5.05 20.33 -35.29
CA ARG A 183 -5.14 21.28 -34.17
C ARG A 183 -5.37 20.57 -32.84
N ALA A 184 -6.25 19.56 -32.80
CA ALA A 184 -6.49 18.76 -31.61
C ALA A 184 -5.24 17.93 -31.24
N TYR A 185 -4.55 17.40 -32.24
CA TYR A 185 -3.28 16.69 -32.06
C TYR A 185 -2.18 17.58 -31.48
N HIS A 186 -2.00 18.78 -32.04
CA HIS A 186 -1.04 19.77 -31.54
C HIS A 186 -1.38 20.21 -30.11
N ALA A 187 -2.64 20.54 -29.84
CA ALA A 187 -3.07 20.90 -28.48
C ALA A 187 -2.82 19.77 -27.47
N TRP A 188 -3.04 18.51 -27.88
CA TRP A 188 -2.70 17.35 -27.07
C TRP A 188 -1.18 17.30 -26.80
N LEU A 189 -0.34 17.38 -27.84
CA LEU A 189 1.13 17.38 -27.72
C LEU A 189 1.64 18.49 -26.80
N SER A 190 1.17 19.73 -26.98
CA SER A 190 1.60 20.88 -26.17
C SER A 190 1.25 20.75 -24.69
N SER A 191 0.24 19.95 -24.33
CA SER A 191 -0.11 19.68 -22.93
C SER A 191 0.75 18.60 -22.26
N ARG A 192 1.45 17.77 -23.05
CA ARG A 192 2.15 16.59 -22.53
C ARG A 192 3.27 16.92 -21.54
N PRO A 193 4.18 17.88 -21.81
CA PRO A 193 5.27 18.19 -20.87
C PRO A 193 4.75 18.69 -19.52
N THR A 194 3.74 19.57 -19.54
CA THR A 194 3.11 20.09 -18.32
C THR A 194 2.50 18.97 -17.49
N ASN A 195 1.72 18.08 -18.12
CA ASN A 195 1.10 16.94 -17.43
C ASN A 195 2.15 15.98 -16.84
N LEU A 196 3.27 15.76 -17.55
CA LEU A 196 4.38 14.94 -17.04
C LEU A 196 5.01 15.58 -15.79
N ILE A 197 5.31 16.87 -15.83
CA ILE A 197 5.91 17.60 -14.71
C ILE A 197 4.96 17.56 -13.49
N GLU A 198 3.67 17.85 -13.69
CA GLU A 198 2.67 17.78 -12.61
C GLU A 198 2.58 16.38 -12.01
N MET A 199 2.59 15.33 -12.83
CA MET A 199 2.56 13.95 -12.37
C MET A 199 3.79 13.61 -11.52
N VAL A 200 4.98 14.05 -11.94
CA VAL A 200 6.24 13.87 -11.21
C VAL A 200 6.21 14.62 -9.87
N GLU A 201 5.69 15.84 -9.84
CA GLU A 201 5.55 16.61 -8.60
C GLU A 201 4.56 15.96 -7.61
N VAL A 202 3.44 15.43 -8.10
CA VAL A 202 2.51 14.67 -7.27
C VAL A 202 3.18 13.39 -6.73
N ALA A 203 3.93 12.69 -7.58
CA ALA A 203 4.69 11.50 -7.17
C ALA A 203 5.73 11.83 -6.08
N LYS A 204 6.49 12.91 -6.25
CA LYS A 204 7.43 13.40 -5.24
C LYS A 204 6.72 13.64 -3.92
N ARG A 205 5.65 14.46 -3.91
CA ARG A 205 4.90 14.75 -2.68
C ARG A 205 4.42 13.49 -1.97
N LEU A 206 3.84 12.54 -2.71
CA LEU A 206 3.35 11.29 -2.14
C LEU A 206 4.47 10.42 -1.56
N LEU A 207 5.54 10.19 -2.33
CA LEU A 207 6.61 9.26 -1.96
C LEU A 207 7.55 9.83 -0.89
N VAL A 208 7.80 11.16 -0.92
CA VAL A 208 8.77 11.85 -0.07
C VAL A 208 8.15 12.43 1.20
N GLN A 209 6.89 12.85 1.16
CA GLN A 209 6.25 13.54 2.28
C GLN A 209 5.12 12.70 2.90
N ASP A 210 4.10 12.35 2.10
CA ASP A 210 2.88 11.77 2.63
C ASP A 210 3.08 10.32 3.10
N PHE A 211 3.85 9.53 2.36
CA PHE A 211 4.15 8.14 2.70
C PHE A 211 4.95 8.02 4.01
N PRO A 212 6.12 8.68 4.18
CA PRO A 212 6.82 8.71 5.46
C PRO A 212 5.93 9.14 6.63
N ARG A 213 5.08 10.15 6.44
CA ARG A 213 4.17 10.64 7.47
C ARG A 213 3.11 9.60 7.86
N ALA A 214 2.60 8.83 6.89
CA ALA A 214 1.58 7.81 7.13
C ALA A 214 2.10 6.62 7.94
N ILE A 215 3.35 6.21 7.72
CA ILE A 215 3.96 5.06 8.41
C ILE A 215 4.62 5.45 9.75
N GLN A 216 4.76 6.74 10.03
CA GLN A 216 5.43 7.21 11.25
C GLN A 216 4.54 7.00 12.48
N SER A 217 5.06 6.24 13.45
CA SER A 217 4.50 6.19 14.80
C SER A 217 5.16 7.24 15.70
N THR A 218 4.38 7.91 16.55
CA THR A 218 4.86 8.86 17.57
C THR A 218 4.77 8.25 18.97
N GLU A 219 5.30 8.94 20.00
CA GLU A 219 5.14 8.50 21.40
C GLU A 219 3.67 8.45 21.83
N GLU A 220 2.85 9.33 21.28
CA GLU A 220 1.46 9.51 21.68
C GLU A 220 0.49 8.72 20.79
N LYS A 221 0.87 8.47 19.52
CA LYS A 221 -0.02 7.92 18.51
C LYS A 221 0.70 6.89 17.64
N ALA A 222 0.18 5.67 17.63
CA ALA A 222 0.58 4.62 16.69
C ALA A 222 0.20 4.98 15.26
N ALA A 223 0.93 4.45 14.28
CA ALA A 223 0.55 4.57 12.88
C ALA A 223 -0.84 3.98 12.63
N ASP A 224 -1.63 4.67 11.81
CA ASP A 224 -3.01 4.28 11.49
C ASP A 224 -2.99 3.39 10.23
N PRO A 225 -3.42 2.12 10.31
CA PRO A 225 -3.51 1.25 9.13
C PRO A 225 -4.34 1.84 7.98
N LYS A 226 -5.39 2.62 8.29
CA LYS A 226 -6.23 3.24 7.25
C LYS A 226 -5.46 4.31 6.49
N LEU A 227 -4.71 5.14 7.20
CA LEU A 227 -3.87 6.17 6.59
C LEU A 227 -2.76 5.56 5.71
N ILE A 228 -2.14 4.46 6.17
CA ILE A 228 -1.16 3.73 5.36
C ILE A 228 -1.82 3.19 4.08
N LEU A 229 -3.02 2.61 4.19
CA LEU A 229 -3.78 2.13 3.04
C LEU A 229 -4.12 3.25 2.06
N ASP A 230 -4.64 4.37 2.55
CA ASP A 230 -5.04 5.52 1.73
C ASP A 230 -3.85 6.06 0.92
N VAL A 231 -2.68 6.20 1.54
CA VAL A 231 -1.48 6.63 0.83
C VAL A 231 -0.98 5.57 -0.15
N CYS A 232 -1.03 4.28 0.18
CA CYS A 232 -0.67 3.23 -0.77
C CYS A 232 -1.60 3.22 -1.99
N VAL A 233 -2.89 3.49 -1.81
CA VAL A 233 -3.86 3.64 -2.90
C VAL A 233 -3.55 4.91 -3.72
N ALA A 234 -3.17 6.02 -3.09
CA ALA A 234 -2.77 7.23 -3.80
C ALA A 234 -1.51 7.00 -4.66
N ILE A 235 -0.50 6.29 -4.13
CA ILE A 235 0.69 5.87 -4.88
C ILE A 235 0.29 4.99 -6.06
N GLN A 236 -0.59 4.00 -5.83
CA GLN A 236 -1.11 3.14 -6.90
C GLN A 236 -1.80 3.93 -8.01
N ARG A 237 -2.58 4.96 -7.68
CA ARG A 237 -3.23 5.82 -8.68
C ARG A 237 -2.20 6.57 -9.51
N VAL A 238 -1.22 7.23 -8.90
CA VAL A 238 -0.20 7.98 -9.64
C VAL A 238 0.64 7.05 -10.53
N TYR A 239 0.99 5.87 -10.02
CA TYR A 239 1.67 4.85 -10.82
C TYR A 239 0.82 4.37 -12.01
N ALA A 240 -0.49 4.16 -11.80
CA ALA A 240 -1.43 3.81 -12.87
C ALA A 240 -1.54 4.93 -13.92
N GLU A 241 -1.65 6.19 -13.48
CA GLU A 241 -1.69 7.35 -14.37
C GLU A 241 -0.39 7.49 -15.20
N ALA A 242 0.77 7.20 -14.62
CA ALA A 242 2.04 7.19 -15.35
C ALA A 242 2.06 6.15 -16.48
N VAL A 243 1.54 4.96 -16.22
CA VAL A 243 1.43 3.90 -17.23
C VAL A 243 0.35 4.24 -18.27
N ALA A 244 -0.78 4.81 -17.85
CA ALA A 244 -1.83 5.29 -18.74
C ALA A 244 -1.34 6.44 -19.64
N PHE A 245 -0.51 7.32 -19.11
CA PHE A 245 0.12 8.43 -19.83
C PHE A 245 1.01 7.92 -20.97
N GLU A 246 1.76 6.84 -20.75
CA GLU A 246 2.56 6.18 -21.80
C GLU A 246 1.68 5.42 -22.79
N ARG A 247 0.66 4.72 -22.30
CA ARG A 247 -0.32 4.02 -23.14
C ARG A 247 -1.02 4.99 -24.10
N ALA A 248 -1.34 6.20 -23.65
CA ALA A 248 -1.96 7.24 -24.46
C ALA A 248 -1.05 7.71 -25.63
N SER A 249 0.27 7.76 -25.44
CA SER A 249 1.20 8.06 -26.54
C SER A 249 1.19 6.98 -27.61
N ARG A 250 0.99 5.72 -27.21
CA ARG A 250 0.98 4.55 -28.10
C ARG A 250 -0.36 4.35 -28.79
N SER A 251 -1.46 4.83 -28.20
CA SER A 251 -2.79 4.72 -28.79
C SER A 251 -3.05 5.74 -29.90
N LEU A 252 -2.20 6.75 -30.06
CA LEU A 252 -2.41 7.81 -31.04
C LEU A 252 -1.47 7.62 -32.24
N LEU A 253 -2.03 7.50 -33.44
CA LEU A 253 -1.24 7.44 -34.66
C LEU A 253 -0.67 8.83 -34.98
N PRO A 254 0.65 9.01 -34.99
CA PRO A 254 1.24 10.29 -35.38
C PRO A 254 0.97 10.57 -36.87
N PRO A 255 0.69 11.82 -37.26
CA PRO A 255 0.86 12.26 -38.65
C PRO A 255 2.30 12.00 -39.12
N GLU A 256 2.51 11.77 -40.43
CA GLU A 256 3.83 11.39 -40.99
C GLU A 256 4.99 12.32 -40.57
N ARG A 257 4.71 13.62 -40.37
CA ARG A 257 5.72 14.62 -39.97
C ARG A 257 6.00 14.68 -38.47
N CYS A 258 5.27 13.91 -37.65
CA CYS A 258 5.28 13.99 -36.19
C CYS A 258 5.72 12.68 -35.51
N GLU A 259 6.16 11.67 -36.27
CA GLU A 259 6.65 10.39 -35.72
C GLU A 259 7.76 10.60 -34.67
N ARG A 260 8.68 11.54 -34.95
CA ARG A 260 9.78 11.87 -34.04
C ARG A 260 9.30 12.31 -32.66
N LEU A 261 8.23 13.10 -32.57
CA LEU A 261 7.68 13.53 -31.27
C LEU A 261 7.15 12.37 -30.43
N HIS A 262 6.68 11.29 -31.06
CA HIS A 262 6.22 10.11 -30.33
C HIS A 262 7.40 9.25 -29.87
N GLU A 263 8.48 9.18 -30.65
CA GLU A 263 9.73 8.52 -30.22
C GLU A 263 10.32 9.21 -28.99
N LEU A 264 10.35 10.54 -28.97
CA LEU A 264 10.89 11.33 -27.86
C LEU A 264 10.09 11.15 -26.56
N GLN A 265 8.83 10.70 -26.63
CA GLN A 265 7.96 10.45 -25.48
C GLN A 265 8.16 9.07 -24.83
N GLN A 266 8.97 8.20 -25.42
CA GLN A 266 9.23 6.88 -24.87
C GLN A 266 9.97 7.01 -23.54
N GLY A 267 9.55 6.24 -22.53
CA GLY A 267 10.18 6.25 -21.21
C GLY A 267 9.80 7.44 -20.30
N TRP A 268 8.91 8.35 -20.72
CA TRP A 268 8.49 9.47 -19.85
C TRP A 268 7.85 9.04 -18.53
N SER A 269 7.33 7.80 -18.45
CA SER A 269 6.78 7.23 -17.23
C SER A 269 7.84 6.68 -16.27
N GLU A 270 9.08 6.47 -16.73
CA GLU A 270 10.15 5.78 -15.99
C GLU A 270 10.51 6.47 -14.67
N PRO A 271 10.68 7.80 -14.58
CA PRO A 271 11.07 8.44 -13.31
C PRO A 271 10.09 8.18 -12.16
N VAL A 272 8.78 8.15 -12.45
CA VAL A 272 7.75 7.84 -11.45
C VAL A 272 7.78 6.35 -11.09
N ARG A 273 7.98 5.49 -12.09
CA ARG A 273 8.01 4.04 -11.91
C ARG A 273 9.21 3.59 -11.09
N ASP A 274 10.39 4.11 -11.43
CA ASP A 274 11.66 3.84 -10.76
C ASP A 274 11.64 4.34 -9.32
N ALA A 275 11.14 5.56 -9.07
CA ALA A 275 10.97 6.08 -7.72
C ALA A 275 10.05 5.19 -6.86
N THR A 276 9.00 4.63 -7.47
CA THR A 276 8.10 3.70 -6.78
C THR A 276 8.77 2.34 -6.51
N HIS A 277 9.59 1.84 -7.44
CA HIS A 277 10.38 0.63 -7.22
C HIS A 277 11.46 0.82 -6.15
N GLN A 278 12.15 1.97 -6.14
CA GLN A 278 13.06 2.34 -5.05
C GLN A 278 12.35 2.32 -3.69
N LEU A 279 11.11 2.83 -3.59
CA LEU A 279 10.33 2.73 -2.36
C LEU A 279 10.13 1.26 -1.91
N PHE A 280 9.87 0.33 -2.83
CA PHE A 280 9.78 -1.09 -2.47
C PHE A 280 11.10 -1.66 -1.94
N GLU A 281 12.21 -1.32 -2.56
CA GLU A 281 13.54 -1.76 -2.13
C GLU A 281 13.87 -1.23 -0.74
N ILE A 282 13.50 0.03 -0.46
CA ILE A 282 13.60 0.63 0.87
C ILE A 282 12.77 -0.16 1.88
N LEU A 283 11.49 -0.42 1.57
CA LEU A 283 10.61 -1.20 2.45
C LEU A 283 11.13 -2.63 2.68
N GLN A 284 11.64 -3.28 1.64
CA GLN A 284 12.26 -4.60 1.73
C GLN A 284 13.48 -4.55 2.66
N SER A 285 14.38 -3.60 2.44
CA SER A 285 15.59 -3.43 3.25
C SER A 285 15.27 -3.21 4.72
N ILE A 286 14.25 -2.39 5.02
CA ILE A 286 13.78 -2.16 6.40
C ILE A 286 13.20 -3.44 7.00
N CYS A 287 12.41 -4.19 6.24
CA CYS A 287 11.80 -5.45 6.71
C CYS A 287 12.84 -6.54 7.01
N ASP A 288 14.01 -6.49 6.38
CA ASP A 288 15.07 -7.51 6.54
C ASP A 288 16.04 -7.20 7.68
N VAL A 289 15.97 -6.00 8.25
CA VAL A 289 16.82 -5.58 9.38
C VAL A 289 16.40 -6.27 10.66
N ASP A 290 17.38 -6.73 11.45
CA ASP A 290 17.11 -7.23 12.81
C ASP A 290 16.62 -6.08 13.69
N PRO A 291 15.40 -6.13 14.24
CA PRO A 291 14.87 -5.07 15.09
C PRO A 291 15.68 -4.84 16.38
N ASN A 292 16.60 -5.74 16.73
CA ASN A 292 17.50 -5.60 17.88
C ASN A 292 18.88 -5.01 17.51
N ALA A 293 19.19 -4.87 16.22
CA ALA A 293 20.43 -4.25 15.77
C ALA A 293 20.31 -2.72 15.82
N ASP A 294 21.36 -2.04 16.28
CA ASP A 294 21.47 -0.58 16.24
C ASP A 294 21.93 -0.13 14.84
N SER A 295 21.14 -0.45 13.83
CA SER A 295 21.43 -0.11 12.43
C SER A 295 20.80 1.22 12.07
N GLN A 296 21.64 2.19 11.70
CA GLN A 296 21.19 3.38 11.00
C GLN A 296 21.01 3.04 9.53
N LEU A 297 19.79 3.16 9.03
CA LEU A 297 19.49 3.00 7.61
C LEU A 297 19.28 4.38 7.00
N SER A 298 20.01 4.64 5.91
CA SER A 298 19.85 5.84 5.09
C SER A 298 19.37 5.44 3.72
N PHE A 299 18.28 6.06 3.28
CA PHE A 299 17.66 5.81 1.99
C PHE A 299 17.37 7.10 1.27
N THR A 300 17.43 7.03 -0.04
CA THR A 300 17.33 8.14 -0.97
C THR A 300 16.44 7.67 -2.11
N ILE A 301 15.34 8.39 -2.37
CA ILE A 301 14.52 8.19 -3.57
C ILE A 301 14.95 9.23 -4.59
N GLU A 302 15.52 8.76 -5.68
CA GLU A 302 15.99 9.58 -6.79
C GLU A 302 14.94 9.58 -7.90
N PHE A 303 14.48 10.77 -8.25
CA PHE A 303 13.72 10.99 -9.48
C PHE A 303 14.74 11.34 -10.55
N GLY A 304 14.93 10.44 -11.51
CA GLY A 304 15.82 10.67 -12.65
C GLY A 304 15.41 11.89 -13.47
N GLU A 305 16.32 12.36 -14.33
CA GLU A 305 16.02 13.40 -15.31
C GLU A 305 14.89 12.92 -16.23
N LEU A 306 13.99 13.82 -16.62
CA LEU A 306 12.92 13.50 -17.55
C LEU A 306 13.54 13.25 -18.94
N PRO A 307 13.44 12.04 -19.50
CA PRO A 307 14.17 11.71 -20.72
C PRO A 307 13.65 12.55 -21.90
N GLN A 308 14.54 13.25 -22.60
CA GLN A 308 14.28 13.89 -23.90
C GLN A 308 13.16 14.96 -23.90
N VAL A 309 12.79 15.52 -22.74
CA VAL A 309 11.75 16.57 -22.66
C VAL A 309 12.20 17.85 -23.35
N ASP A 310 13.46 18.25 -23.19
CA ASP A 310 14.01 19.44 -23.85
C ASP A 310 14.03 19.26 -25.38
N ASP A 311 14.52 18.11 -25.86
CA ASP A 311 14.49 17.75 -27.29
C ASP A 311 13.05 17.72 -27.85
N PHE A 312 12.08 17.27 -27.05
CA PHE A 312 10.67 17.29 -27.42
C PHE A 312 10.12 18.71 -27.55
N CYS A 313 10.45 19.59 -26.60
CA CYS A 313 10.02 20.99 -26.62
C CYS A 313 10.62 21.75 -27.83
N ASP A 314 11.88 21.47 -28.17
CA ASP A 314 12.55 22.01 -29.35
C ASP A 314 11.87 21.54 -30.65
N GLU A 315 11.58 20.24 -30.74
CA GLU A 315 10.91 19.64 -31.90
C GLU A 315 9.45 20.12 -32.03
N LEU A 316 8.74 20.32 -30.92
CA LEU A 316 7.40 20.89 -30.91
C LEU A 316 7.42 22.35 -31.40
N SER A 317 8.39 23.13 -30.94
CA SER A 317 8.59 24.53 -31.40
C SER A 317 8.91 24.58 -32.90
N ARG A 318 9.72 23.64 -33.39
CA ARG A 318 9.98 23.48 -34.83
C ARG A 318 8.69 23.23 -35.61
N LEU A 319 7.83 22.32 -35.14
CA LEU A 319 6.54 22.04 -35.79
C LEU A 319 5.58 23.22 -35.73
N GLU A 320 5.53 23.95 -34.62
CA GLU A 320 4.72 25.16 -34.47
C GLU A 320 5.09 26.23 -35.50
N SER A 321 6.38 26.38 -35.82
CA SER A 321 6.83 27.30 -36.88
C SER A 321 6.35 26.90 -38.28
N GLN A 322 6.06 25.61 -38.50
CA GLN A 322 5.59 25.04 -39.77
C GLN A 322 4.07 24.90 -39.84
N LEU A 323 3.38 25.14 -38.73
CA LEU A 323 1.94 24.97 -38.57
C LEU A 323 1.11 25.70 -39.63
N PRO A 324 1.42 26.95 -40.05
CA PRO A 324 0.66 27.63 -41.11
C PRO A 324 0.74 26.91 -42.46
N ALA A 325 1.89 26.32 -42.79
CA ALA A 325 2.09 25.58 -44.03
C ALA A 325 1.37 24.22 -43.99
N ILE A 326 1.47 23.51 -42.86
CA ILE A 326 0.80 22.22 -42.65
C ILE A 326 -0.73 22.39 -42.77
N LEU A 327 -1.29 23.41 -42.13
CA LEU A 327 -2.73 23.71 -42.20
C LEU A 327 -3.19 24.11 -43.60
N SER A 328 -2.29 24.56 -44.47
CA SER A 328 -2.59 24.89 -45.87
C SER A 328 -2.47 23.69 -46.83
N GLU A 329 -1.82 22.60 -46.42
CA GLU A 329 -1.65 21.37 -47.21
C GLU A 329 -2.71 20.30 -46.87
N GLU A 330 -3.23 20.29 -45.64
CA GLU A 330 -4.25 19.33 -45.17
C GLU A 330 -5.71 19.72 -45.49
N TRP A 331 -5.93 20.72 -46.37
CA TRP A 331 -7.23 21.07 -46.94
C TRP A 331 -7.17 21.50 -48.41
#